data_AF-A0A7Y4VE98-F1
#
_entry.id   AF-A0A7Y4VE98-F1
#
_cell.length_a   1.000
_cell.length_b   1.000
_cell.length_c   1.000
_cell.angle_alpha   90.00
_cell.angle_beta   90.00
_cell.angle_gamma   90.00
#
_symmetry.space_group_name_H-M   'P 1'
#
loop_
_entity.id
_entity.type
_entity.pdbx_description
1 polymer ?
#
loop_
_entity_poly.entity_id
_entity_poly.type
_entity_poly.pdbx_seq_one_letter_code
_entity_poly.pdbx_strand_id
1 'polypeptide(L)' 'MNPRLRAVLRAAVLIAVVVGLFVFFPRMLAFTEMAAIELRYFWWLILLVALACWLIWGFKKRP' A
#
# COMPACT_ATOMS: atom_id res chain seq x y z
N MET A 1 2.43 36.60 -7.76
CA MET A 1 3.11 35.28 -7.68
C MET A 1 2.43 34.31 -8.64
N ASN A 2 3.16 33.83 -9.64
CA ASN A 2 2.59 32.97 -10.69
C ASN A 2 2.13 31.62 -10.06
N PRO A 3 0.85 31.23 -10.16
CA PRO A 3 0.32 30.03 -9.50
C PRO A 3 1.04 28.74 -9.91
N ARG A 4 1.54 28.71 -11.15
CA ARG A 4 2.35 27.60 -11.67
C ARG A 4 3.69 27.46 -10.94
N LEU A 5 4.36 28.57 -10.63
CA LEU A 5 5.63 28.57 -9.90
C LEU A 5 5.45 28.08 -8.45
N ARG A 6 4.33 28.44 -7.81
CA ARG A 6 3.99 27.95 -6.47
C ARG A 6 3.72 26.44 -6.46
N ALA A 7 3.10 25.91 -7.51
CA ALA A 7 2.89 24.46 -7.65
C ALA A 7 4.22 23.71 -7.83
N VAL A 8 5.12 24.22 -8.66
CA VAL A 8 6.46 23.63 -8.88
C VAL A 8 7.29 23.65 -7.58
N LEU A 9 7.29 24.77 -6.84
CA LEU A 9 7.98 24.85 -5.55
C LEU A 9 7.41 23.87 -4.51
N ARG A 10 6.08 23.71 -4.46
CA ARG A 10 5.46 22.70 -3.58
C ARG A 10 5.85 21.28 -3.97
N ALA A 11 5.86 20.96 -5.26
CA ALA A 11 6.30 19.66 -5.75
C ALA A 11 7.77 19.40 -5.41
N ALA A 12 8.65 20.39 -5.61
CA ALA A 12 10.06 20.29 -5.27
C ALA A 12 10.29 20.06 -3.76
N VAL A 13 9.55 20.76 -2.91
CA VAL A 13 9.61 20.56 -1.44
C VAL A 13 9.11 19.16 -1.06
N LEU A 14 8.00 18.70 -1.64
CA LEU A 14 7.49 17.35 -1.38
C LEU A 14 8.50 16.28 -1.80
N ILE A 15 9.12 16.42 -2.96
CA ILE A 15 10.17 15.50 -3.44
C ILE A 15 11.36 15.52 -2.48
N ALA A 16 11.82 16.70 -2.05
CA ALA A 16 12.92 16.82 -1.10
C ALA A 16 12.62 16.16 0.26
N VAL A 17 11.39 16.29 0.75
CA VAL A 17 10.93 15.63 1.99
C VAL A 17 10.91 14.11 1.83
N VAL A 18 10.39 13.60 0.71
CA VAL A 18 10.37 12.15 0.43
C VAL A 18 11.79 11.60 0.35
N VAL A 19 12.69 12.26 -0.38
CA VAL A 19 14.10 11.86 -0.47
C VAL A 19 14.78 11.91 0.90
N GLY A 20 14.52 12.96 1.69
CA GLY A 20 15.01 13.06 3.06
C GLY A 20 14.53 11.91 3.94
N LEU A 21 13.23 11.59 3.91
CA LEU A 21 12.68 10.46 4.65
C LEU A 21 13.32 9.13 4.22
N PHE A 22 13.56 8.93 2.93
CA PHE A 22 14.24 7.73 2.41
C PHE A 22 15.68 7.60 2.93
N VAL A 23 16.44 8.70 2.98
CA VAL A 23 17.84 8.70 3.45
C VAL A 23 17.94 8.57 4.98
N PHE A 24 17.05 9.22 5.73
CA PHE A 24 17.09 9.21 7.20
C PHE A 24 16.40 7.98 7.82
N PHE A 25 15.45 7.34 7.11
CA PHE A 25 14.74 6.14 7.58
C PHE A 25 14.94 4.92 6.67
N PRO A 26 16.19 4.44 6.46
CA PRO A 26 16.46 3.27 5.63
C PRO A 26 15.82 2.00 6.20
N ARG A 27 15.62 1.95 7.53
CA ARG A 27 14.93 0.82 8.20
C ARG A 27 13.45 0.71 7.85
N MET A 28 12.75 1.81 7.55
CA MET A 28 11.35 1.79 7.13
C MET A 28 11.19 1.30 5.69
N LEU A 29 12.19 1.54 4.84
CA LEU A 29 12.23 1.01 3.47
C LEU A 29 12.42 -0.50 3.47
N ALA A 30 13.36 -1.01 4.27
CA ALA A 30 13.54 -2.45 4.46
C ALA A 30 12.29 -3.11 5.07
N PHE A 31 11.57 -2.40 5.95
CA PHE A 31 10.26 -2.84 6.45
C PHE A 31 9.21 -2.89 5.35
N THR A 32 9.26 -1.96 4.38
CA THR A 32 8.34 -1.94 3.23
C THR A 32 8.64 -3.08 2.26
N GLU A 33 9.91 -3.43 2.06
CA GLU A 33 10.31 -4.59 1.24
C GLU A 33 9.88 -5.93 1.87
N MET A 34 10.02 -6.09 3.19
CA MET A 34 9.47 -7.24 3.92
C MET A 34 7.93 -7.23 3.89
N ALA A 35 7.32 -6.06 4.16
CA ALA A 35 5.88 -5.89 4.17
C ALA A 35 5.24 -6.11 2.80
N ALA A 36 5.93 -5.84 1.69
CA ALA A 36 5.42 -6.09 0.33
C ALA A 36 5.23 -7.59 0.06
N ILE A 37 6.12 -8.43 0.59
CA ILE A 37 5.99 -9.89 0.50
C ILE A 37 4.86 -10.36 1.43
N GLU A 38 4.83 -9.88 2.67
CA GLU A 38 3.80 -10.20 3.64
C GLU A 38 2.41 -9.72 3.19
N LEU A 39 2.32 -8.61 2.46
CA LEU A 39 1.10 -8.08 1.87
C LEU A 39 0.54 -9.02 0.80
N ARG A 40 1.41 -9.66 -0.01
CA ARG A 40 0.96 -10.66 -0.99
C ARG A 40 0.39 -11.89 -0.28
N TYR A 41 1.03 -12.38 0.77
CA TYR A 41 0.50 -13.50 1.56
C TYR A 41 -0.80 -13.12 2.29
N PHE A 42 -0.90 -11.89 2.79
CA PHE A 42 -2.11 -11.35 3.40
C PHE A 42 -3.26 -11.30 2.39
N TRP A 43 -2.97 -10.95 1.13
CA TRP A 43 -3.96 -10.97 0.06
C TRP A 43 -4.42 -12.36 -0.32
N TRP A 44 -3.51 -13.34 -0.36
CA TRP A 44 -3.87 -14.74 -0.49
C TRP A 44 -4.75 -15.24 0.67
N LEU A 45 -4.44 -14.85 1.91
CA LEU A 45 -5.25 -15.15 3.09
C LEU A 45 -6.67 -14.58 2.95
N ILE A 46 -6.81 -13.32 2.55
CA ILE A 46 -8.12 -12.69 2.35
C ILE A 46 -8.92 -13.38 1.24
N LEU A 47 -8.28 -13.76 0.14
CA LEU A 47 -8.94 -14.53 -0.93
C LEU A 47 -9.41 -15.90 -0.44
N LEU A 48 -8.61 -16.60 0.37
CA LEU A 48 -9.00 -17.88 0.97
C LEU A 48 -10.16 -17.74 1.95
N VAL A 49 -10.17 -16.69 2.77
CA VAL A 49 -11.27 -16.40 3.69
C VAL A 49 -12.54 -16.04 2.90
N ALA A 50 -12.42 -15.20 1.87
CA ALA A 50 -13.54 -14.86 0.99
C ALA A 50 -14.10 -16.10 0.29
N LEU A 51 -13.23 -17.01 -0.18
CA LEU A 51 -13.62 -18.29 -0.76
C LEU A 51 -14.33 -19.19 0.26
N ALA A 52 -13.82 -19.28 1.49
CA ALA A 52 -14.46 -20.04 2.56
C ALA A 52 -15.85 -19.48 2.90
N CYS A 53 -15.97 -18.16 3.04
CA CYS A 53 -17.26 -17.49 3.21
C CYS A 53 -18.21 -17.76 2.02
N TRP A 54 -17.70 -17.66 0.79
CA TRP A 54 -18.48 -17.94 -0.42
C TRP A 54 -18.92 -19.39 -0.50
N LEU A 55 -18.09 -20.35 -0.09
CA LEU A 55 -18.48 -21.77 0.00
C LEU A 55 -19.54 -21.97 1.07
N ILE A 56 -19.37 -21.40 2.27
CA ILE A 56 -20.35 -21.52 3.37
C ILE A 56 -21.71 -20.93 2.97
N TRP A 57 -21.71 -19.77 2.32
CA TRP A 57 -22.95 -19.09 1.90
C TRP A 57 -23.53 -19.66 0.59
N GLY A 58 -22.67 -20.06 -0.34
CA GLY A 58 -23.01 -20.65 -1.62
C GLY A 58 -23.59 -22.06 -1.49
N PHE A 59 -23.02 -22.90 -0.62
CA PHE A 59 -23.58 -24.22 -0.31
C PHE A 59 -24.89 -24.15 0.49
N LYS A 60 -25.18 -23.04 1.17
CA LYS A 60 -26.47 -22.85 1.86
C LYS A 60 -27.63 -22.64 0.87
N LYS A 61 -27.35 -22.26 -0.38
CA LYS A 61 -28.33 -22.32 -1.47
C LYS A 61 -28.41 -23.76 -2.01
N ARG A 62 -29.08 -24.64 -1.27
CA ARG A 62 -29.62 -25.87 -1.89
C ARG A 62 -30.75 -25.47 -2.86
N PRO A 63 -30.97 -26.20 -3.97
CA PRO A 63 -32.18 -26.08 -4.77
C PRO A 63 -33.44 -26.36 -3.94
#